data_AF-A0A4Y6RAT3-F1
#
_entry.id   AF-A0A4Y6RAT3-F1
#
_cell.length_a   1.000
_cell.length_b   1.000
_cell.length_c   1.000
_cell.angle_alpha   90.00
_cell.angle_beta   90.00
_cell.angle_gamma   90.00
#
_symmetry.space_group_name_H-M   'P 1'
#
loop_
_entity.id
_entity.type
_entity.pdbx_description
1 polymer ?
#
loop_
_entity_poly.entity_id
_entity_poly.type
_entity_poly.pdbx_seq_one_letter_code
_entity_poly.pdbx_strand_id
1 'polypeptide(L)' 'MDILDCARQDDLTAQKVEVGIIFQEMLDTATAAAYLARNKVPIATALRVLTGSRRKKSGGEN' A
#
# COMPACT_ATOMS: atom_id res chain seq x y z
N MET A 1 -12.36 -17.48 29.70
CA MET A 1 -12.77 -16.78 28.46
C MET A 1 -12.58 -15.31 28.81
N ASP A 2 -11.63 -14.57 28.26
CA ASP A 2 -11.37 -14.38 26.83
C ASP A 2 -9.87 -14.18 26.60
N ILE A 3 -9.26 -15.07 25.81
CA ILE A 3 -7.95 -14.82 25.23
C ILE A 3 -8.25 -13.79 24.15
N LEU A 4 -8.12 -12.49 24.46
CA LEU A 4 -8.14 -11.46 23.43
C LEU A 4 -7.00 -11.79 22.47
N ASP A 5 -7.38 -12.43 21.37
CA ASP A 5 -6.60 -12.64 20.18
C ASP A 5 -6.09 -11.27 19.75
N CYS A 6 -4.89 -10.93 20.22
CA CYS A 6 -4.17 -9.72 19.84
C CYS A 6 -3.58 -9.94 18.43
N ALA A 7 -4.36 -10.54 17.53
CA ALA A 7 -3.97 -10.71 16.14
C ALA A 7 -3.99 -9.31 15.52
N ARG A 8 -2.78 -8.79 15.33
CA ARG A 8 -2.54 -7.65 14.46
C ARG A 8 -3.20 -7.95 13.12
N GLN A 9 -4.33 -7.30 12.85
CA GLN A 9 -5.01 -7.40 11.56
C GLN A 9 -4.06 -6.81 10.52
N ASP A 10 -3.36 -7.68 9.80
CA ASP A 10 -2.45 -7.28 8.73
C ASP A 10 -3.27 -7.03 7.47
N ASP A 11 -4.03 -5.93 7.47
CA ASP A 11 -4.85 -5.54 6.33
C ASP A 11 -3.99 -5.11 5.12
N LEU A 12 -2.72 -4.77 5.34
CA LEU A 12 -1.75 -4.38 4.32
C LEU A 12 -0.77 -5.52 4.00
N THR A 13 -1.26 -6.51 3.27
CA THR A 13 -0.43 -7.64 2.83
C THR A 13 0.51 -7.24 1.68
N ALA A 14 1.63 -7.97 1.55
CA ALA A 14 2.58 -7.78 0.44
C ALA A 14 1.90 -7.85 -0.94
N GLN A 15 0.94 -8.78 -1.11
CA GLN A 15 0.16 -8.92 -2.33
C GLN A 15 -0.64 -7.64 -2.67
N LYS A 16 -1.32 -7.04 -1.68
CA LYS A 16 -2.08 -5.80 -1.91
C LYS A 16 -1.15 -4.64 -2.30
N VAL A 17 0.03 -4.58 -1.70
CA VAL A 17 1.05 -3.56 -2.04
C VAL A 17 1.52 -3.72 -3.47
N GLU A 18 1.82 -4.95 -3.90
CA GLU A 18 2.25 -5.25 -5.27
C GLU A 18 1.19 -4.84 -6.30
N VAL A 19 -0.08 -5.20 -6.08
CA VAL A 19 -1.19 -4.78 -6.97
C VAL A 19 -1.35 -3.25 -6.96
N GLY A 20 -1.19 -2.61 -5.80
CA GLY A 20 -1.21 -1.15 -5.67
C GLY A 20 -0.11 -0.47 -6.49
N ILE A 21 1.10 -1.03 -6.50
CA ILE A 21 2.22 -0.52 -7.30
C ILE A 21 1.90 -0.66 -8.79
N ILE A 22 1.42 -1.83 -9.23
CA ILE A 22 1.04 -2.05 -10.64
C ILE A 22 -0.05 -1.05 -11.06
N PHE A 23 -1.07 -0.83 -10.23
CA PHE A 23 -2.13 0.14 -10.54
C PHE A 23 -1.60 1.58 -10.60
N GLN A 24 -0.61 1.91 -9.78
CA GLN A 24 0.02 3.23 -9.81
C GLN A 24 0.81 3.44 -11.10
N GLU A 25 1.54 2.42 -11.55
CA GLU A 25 2.34 2.46 -12.79
C GLU A 25 1.45 2.47 -14.04
N MET A 26 0.33 1.75 -14.01
CA MET A 26 -0.56 1.59 -15.18
C MET A 26 -1.62 2.68 -15.31
N LEU A 27 -2.07 3.28 -14.19
CA LEU A 27 -3.20 4.21 -14.18
C LEU A 27 -2.79 5.55 -13.55
N ASP A 28 -2.81 5.62 -12.22
CA ASP A 28 -2.35 6.76 -11.43
C ASP A 28 -2.36 6.39 -9.92
N THR A 29 -1.69 7.20 -9.11
CA THR A 29 -1.66 7.09 -7.65
C THR A 29 -3.05 7.17 -7.02
N ALA A 30 -3.98 7.98 -7.53
CA ALA A 30 -5.35 8.06 -7.03
C ALA A 30 -6.08 6.71 -7.18
N THR A 31 -5.93 6.06 -8.34
CA THR A 31 -6.55 4.76 -8.62
C THR A 31 -5.95 3.64 -7.76
N ALA A 32 -4.63 3.64 -7.59
CA ALA A 32 -3.95 2.71 -6.69
C ALA A 32 -4.38 2.91 -5.22
N ALA A 33 -4.49 4.15 -4.77
CA ALA A 33 -4.93 4.47 -3.41
C ALA A 33 -6.38 4.05 -3.18
N ALA A 34 -7.25 4.22 -4.19
CA ALA A 34 -8.62 3.74 -4.16
C ALA A 34 -8.71 2.20 -4.09
N TYR A 35 -7.84 1.48 -4.81
CA TYR A 35 -7.77 0.01 -4.69
C TYR A 35 -7.42 -0.43 -3.28
N LEU A 36 -6.39 0.16 -2.67
CA LEU A 36 -5.98 -0.16 -1.29
C LEU A 36 -7.09 0.19 -0.29
N ALA A 37 -7.74 1.34 -0.45
CA ALA A 37 -8.87 1.75 0.39
C ALA A 37 -10.05 0.76 0.34
N ARG A 38 -10.39 0.26 -0.86
CA ARG A 38 -11.42 -0.78 -1.03
C ARG A 38 -11.03 -2.12 -0.39
N ASN A 39 -9.75 -2.35 -0.18
CA ASN A 39 -9.19 -3.55 0.45
C ASN A 39 -8.87 -3.36 1.94
N LYS A 40 -9.57 -2.45 2.62
CA LYS A 40 -9.44 -2.13 4.07
C LYS A 40 -8.12 -1.49 4.49
N VAL A 41 -7.33 -0.99 3.54
CA VAL A 41 -6.13 -0.22 3.87
C VAL A 41 -6.53 1.26 4.04
N PRO A 42 -6.28 1.89 5.21
CA PRO A 42 -6.57 3.30 5.40
C PRO A 42 -5.89 4.17 4.33
N ILE A 43 -6.58 5.20 3.83
CA ILE A 43 -6.06 6.04 2.73
C ILE A 43 -4.69 6.67 3.06
N ALA A 44 -4.46 7.05 4.32
CA ALA A 44 -3.17 7.57 4.78
C ALA A 44 -2.05 6.53 4.66
N THR A 45 -2.35 5.26 4.95
CA THR A 45 -1.42 4.13 4.77
C THR A 45 -1.18 3.85 3.29
N ALA A 46 -2.25 3.84 2.49
CA ALA A 46 -2.18 3.64 1.04
C ALA A 46 -1.27 4.69 0.37
N LEU A 47 -1.49 5.98 0.66
CA LEU A 47 -0.66 7.06 0.16
C LEU A 47 0.79 6.89 0.59
N ARG A 48 1.06 6.60 1.87
CA ARG A 48 2.42 6.40 2.37
C ARG A 48 3.17 5.29 1.63
N VAL A 49 2.51 4.16 1.38
CA VAL A 49 3.10 3.02 0.65
C VAL A 49 3.39 3.41 -0.79
N LEU A 50 2.42 4.01 -1.48
CA LEU A 50 2.50 4.37 -2.90
C LEU A 50 3.46 5.53 -3.17
N THR A 51 3.56 6.51 -2.27
CA THR A 51 4.51 7.63 -2.42
C THR A 51 5.89 7.29 -1.85
N GLY A 52 5.94 6.42 -0.84
CA GLY A 52 7.19 5.92 -0.25
C GLY A 52 7.98 5.03 -1.22
N SER A 53 7.29 4.23 -2.03
CA SER A 53 7.93 3.38 -3.05
C SER A 53 8.68 4.20 -4.11
N ARG A 54 8.15 5.35 -4.53
CA ARG A 54 8.78 6.22 -5.54
C ARG A 54 10.12 6.82 -5.12
N ARG A 55 10.40 6.94 -3.81
CA ARG A 55 11.66 7.55 -3.33
C ARG A 55 12.91 6.71 -3.61
N LYS A 56 12.76 5.48 -4.12
CA LYS A 56 13.88 4.60 -4.47
C LYS A 56 14.43 4.81 -5.90
N LYS A 57 13.83 5.71 -6.70
CA LYS A 57 14.38 6.14 -8.01
C LYS A 57 14.95 7.56 -7.94
N SER A 58 15.82 7.80 -6.97
CA SER A 58 16.64 9.03 -6.88
C SER A 58 18.00 8.69 -6.26
N GLY A 59 18.61 7.61 -6.75
CA GLY A 59 19.90 7.13 -6.31
C GLY A 59 20.55 6.32 -7.42
N GLY A 60 21.17 7.03 -8.38
CA GLY A 60 22.14 6.46 -9.31
C GLY A 60 21.67 6.35 -10.75
N GLU A 61 21.78 7.45 -11.50
CA GLU A 61 22.28 7.41 -12.87
C GLU A 61 23.29 8.57 -12.99
N ASN A 62 24.51 8.20 -13.35
CA ASN A 62 25.71 9.04 -13.50
C ASN A 62 25.81 9.53 -14.94
#